data_AF-A0A9D8A7C0-F1
#
_entry.id   AF-A0A9D8A7C0-F1
#
_cell.length_a   1.000
_cell.length_b   1.000
_cell.length_c   1.000
_cell.angle_alpha   90.00
_cell.angle_beta   90.00
_cell.angle_gamma   90.00
#
_symmetry.space_group_name_H-M   'P 1'
#
loop_
_entity.id
_entity.type
_entity.pdbx_description
1 polymer ?
#
loop_
_entity_poly.entity_id
_entity_poly.type
_entity_poly.pdbx_seq_one_letter_code
_entity_poly.pdbx_strand_id
1 'polypeptide(L)'
;MRLKDAEVDIMFISKGNNIEYINKQSNHLFDGHKLDGRVAKITYTSQIDHSDVDVFVAFDDQDSYTMFTMQVGIEQRLNYVINAVYQEIVMDYLSPASGYDTKYEYTYKLFKEDYGFLMVNASATKAYQVNESKMLVKSSKTWEPGTW
;
A
#
# COMPACT_ATOMS: atom_id res chain seq x y z
N MET A 1 1.91 4.71 9.24
CA MET A 1 1.44 6.03 9.68
C MET A 1 -0.07 5.97 9.63
N ARG A 2 -0.75 6.23 10.75
CA ARG A 2 -2.22 6.20 10.80
C ARG A 2 -2.79 7.55 10.36
N LEU A 3 -3.62 7.54 9.32
CA LEU A 3 -4.44 8.68 8.94
C LEU A 3 -5.76 8.58 9.69
N LYS A 4 -5.90 9.33 10.79
CA LYS A 4 -7.04 9.18 11.72
C LYS A 4 -8.38 9.45 11.04
N ASP A 5 -8.48 10.56 10.30
CA ASP A 5 -9.73 10.97 9.65
C ASP A 5 -10.12 10.02 8.50
N ALA A 6 -9.11 9.48 7.83
CA ALA A 6 -9.30 8.50 6.77
C ALA A 6 -9.41 7.07 7.30
N GLU A 7 -9.22 6.82 8.59
CA GLU A 7 -9.25 5.50 9.22
C GLU A 7 -8.40 4.42 8.52
N VAL A 8 -7.29 4.81 7.91
CA VAL A 8 -6.36 3.90 7.21
C VAL A 8 -4.93 4.05 7.72
N ASP A 9 -4.10 3.06 7.43
CA ASP A 9 -2.67 3.10 7.72
C ASP A 9 -1.85 3.07 6.44
N ILE A 10 -1.00 4.06 6.24
CA ILE A 10 0.09 3.96 5.26
C ILE A 10 1.10 2.97 5.83
N MET A 11 1.27 1.83 5.14
CA MET A 11 2.18 0.76 5.50
C MET A 11 3.57 0.99 4.92
N PHE A 12 3.65 1.29 3.63
CA PHE A 12 4.90 1.47 2.90
C PHE A 12 4.78 2.62 1.89
N ILE A 13 5.88 3.32 1.66
CA ILE A 13 6.02 4.26 0.53
C ILE A 13 7.29 3.88 -0.23
N SER A 14 7.22 3.76 -1.55
CA SER A 14 8.36 3.39 -2.40
C SER A 14 8.48 4.25 -3.65
N LYS A 15 9.73 4.47 -4.06
CA LYS A 15 10.11 5.09 -5.34
C LYS A 15 10.83 4.03 -6.19
N GLY A 16 10.11 3.48 -7.17
CA GLY A 16 10.54 2.27 -7.86
C GLY A 16 10.70 1.09 -6.88
N ASN A 17 11.87 0.47 -6.84
CA ASN A 17 12.15 -0.65 -5.93
C ASN A 17 12.65 -0.22 -4.54
N ASN A 18 12.94 1.07 -4.34
CA ASN A 18 13.43 1.57 -3.06
C ASN A 18 12.25 1.93 -2.16
N ILE A 19 12.31 1.49 -0.92
CA ILE A 19 11.34 1.88 0.12
C ILE A 19 11.87 3.11 0.83
N GLU A 20 11.06 4.15 0.86
CA GLU A 20 11.34 5.40 1.57
C GLU A 20 10.75 5.37 2.99
N TYR A 21 9.69 4.57 3.20
CA TYR A 21 8.98 4.51 4.47
C TYR A 21 8.44 3.11 4.79
N ILE A 22 8.54 2.71 6.07
CA ILE A 22 7.91 1.51 6.64
C ILE A 22 7.21 1.85 7.95
N ASN A 23 5.94 1.47 8.08
CA ASN A 23 5.17 1.67 9.30
C ASN A 23 5.53 0.66 10.40
N LYS A 24 6.48 1.04 11.25
CA LYS A 24 6.91 0.25 12.43
C LYS A 24 5.87 0.19 13.56
N GLN A 25 4.80 0.99 13.50
CA GLN A 25 3.74 1.04 14.51
C GLN A 25 2.46 0.30 14.10
N SER A 26 2.50 -0.45 13.00
CA SER A 26 1.37 -1.19 12.42
C SER A 26 1.04 -2.51 13.13
N ASN A 27 1.76 -2.89 14.19
CA ASN A 27 1.58 -4.20 14.85
C ASN A 27 0.15 -4.49 15.32
N HIS A 28 -0.59 -3.45 15.68
CA HIS A 28 -1.98 -3.55 16.13
C HIS A 28 -2.96 -3.97 15.03
N LEU A 29 -2.56 -3.90 13.75
CA LEU A 29 -3.40 -4.28 12.61
C LEU A 29 -3.31 -5.78 12.27
N PHE A 30 -2.45 -6.54 12.95
CA PHE A 30 -2.18 -7.94 12.63
C PHE A 30 -2.83 -8.87 13.65
N ASP A 31 -3.48 -9.91 13.13
CA ASP A 31 -3.84 -11.11 13.87
C ASP A 31 -2.73 -12.16 13.64
N GLY A 32 -1.82 -12.27 14.61
CA GLY A 32 -0.59 -13.04 14.50
C GLY A 32 0.32 -12.50 13.38
N HIS A 33 0.51 -13.29 12.33
CA HIS A 33 1.35 -12.94 11.19
C HIS A 33 0.57 -12.28 10.04
N LYS A 34 -0.76 -12.27 10.08
CA LYS A 34 -1.60 -11.82 8.97
C LYS A 34 -2.29 -10.51 9.33
N LEU A 35 -2.34 -9.57 8.39
CA LEU A 35 -3.14 -8.36 8.54
C LEU A 35 -4.64 -8.72 8.62
N ASP A 36 -5.33 -8.16 9.61
CA ASP A 36 -6.78 -8.26 9.74
C ASP A 36 -7.46 -7.17 8.89
N GLY A 37 -7.45 -7.41 7.58
CA GLY A 37 -7.93 -6.48 6.57
C GLY A 37 -7.22 -6.63 5.23
N ARG A 38 -7.09 -5.53 4.50
CA ARG A 38 -6.55 -5.53 3.12
C ARG A 38 -5.67 -4.34 2.84
N VAL A 39 -4.66 -4.54 2.00
CA VAL A 39 -3.80 -3.45 1.51
C VAL A 39 -4.19 -3.11 0.08
N ALA A 40 -4.38 -1.83 -0.23
CA ALA A 40 -4.43 -1.32 -1.60
C ALA A 40 -3.10 -0.62 -1.94
N LYS A 41 -2.67 -0.71 -3.19
CA LYS A 41 -1.55 0.09 -3.69
C LYS A 41 -2.09 1.29 -4.44
N ILE A 42 -1.65 2.49 -4.08
CA ILE A 42 -1.93 3.74 -4.77
C ILE A 42 -0.62 4.17 -5.45
N THR A 43 -0.67 4.41 -6.75
CA THR A 43 0.47 4.90 -7.54
C THR A 43 0.21 6.35 -7.94
N TYR A 44 1.10 7.24 -7.53
CA TYR A 44 1.14 8.63 -7.99
C TYR A 44 2.22 8.76 -9.06
N THR A 45 1.82 8.99 -10.30
CA THR A 45 2.72 9.20 -11.43
C THR A 45 2.85 10.70 -11.71
N SER A 46 4.06 11.23 -11.55
CA SER A 46 4.37 12.64 -11.81
C SER A 46 4.10 12.99 -13.27
N GLN A 47 3.40 14.10 -13.53
CA GLN A 47 3.11 14.55 -14.90
C GLN A 47 4.31 15.23 -15.58
N ILE A 48 5.36 15.58 -14.81
CA ILE A 48 6.58 16.22 -15.35
C ILE A 48 7.62 15.19 -15.79
N ASP A 49 7.99 14.27 -14.90
CA ASP A 49 9.12 13.35 -15.11
C ASP A 49 8.70 11.88 -15.20
N HIS A 50 7.38 11.61 -15.14
CA HIS A 50 6.80 10.28 -15.19
C HIS A 50 7.35 9.32 -14.12
N SER A 51 7.88 9.86 -13.02
CA SER A 51 8.31 9.06 -11.88
C SER A 51 7.10 8.58 -11.07
N ASP A 52 7.16 7.33 -10.63
CA ASP A 52 6.13 6.70 -9.82
C ASP A 52 6.51 6.72 -8.33
N VAL A 53 5.54 7.12 -7.50
CA VAL A 53 5.55 6.91 -6.06
C VAL A 53 4.41 5.96 -5.71
N ASP A 54 4.77 4.78 -5.20
CA ASP A 54 3.83 3.75 -4.78
C ASP A 54 3.61 3.83 -3.27
N VAL A 55 2.34 3.89 -2.86
CA VAL A 55 1.91 3.95 -1.46
C VAL A 55 1.02 2.76 -1.17
N PHE A 56 1.37 1.99 -0.15
CA PHE A 56 0.64 0.81 0.26
C PHE A 56 -0.19 1.15 1.50
N VAL A 57 -1.51 1.09 1.37
CA VAL A 57 -2.46 1.57 2.38
C VAL A 57 -3.28 0.40 2.91
N ALA A 58 -3.22 0.17 4.22
CA ALA A 58 -4.00 -0.83 4.92
C ALA A 58 -5.37 -0.28 5.34
N PHE A 59 -6.39 -1.05 5.03
CA PHE A 59 -7.79 -0.92 5.46
C PHE A 59 -8.06 -2.03 6.47
N ASP A 60 -8.82 -1.73 7.52
CA ASP A 60 -9.29 -2.77 8.46
C ASP A 60 -10.26 -3.75 7.79
N ASP A 61 -10.56 -4.86 8.47
CA ASP A 61 -11.42 -5.92 7.92
C ASP A 61 -12.82 -5.42 7.56
N GLN A 62 -13.45 -4.59 8.40
CA GLN A 62 -14.81 -4.11 8.16
C GLN A 62 -14.90 -3.19 6.93
N ASP A 63 -14.01 -2.20 6.83
CA ASP A 63 -13.98 -1.28 5.69
C ASP A 63 -13.58 -2.03 4.42
N SER A 64 -12.58 -2.91 4.52
CA SER A 64 -12.15 -3.72 3.38
C SER A 64 -13.22 -4.70 2.89
N TYR A 65 -14.02 -5.29 3.78
CA TYR A 65 -15.14 -6.14 3.40
C TYR A 65 -16.22 -5.35 2.67
N THR A 66 -16.62 -4.20 3.22
CA THR A 66 -17.64 -3.33 2.63
C THR A 66 -17.23 -2.83 1.25
N MET A 67 -16.00 -2.36 1.12
CA MET A 67 -15.49 -1.83 -0.14
C MET A 67 -15.23 -2.93 -1.16
N PHE A 68 -14.46 -3.96 -0.81
CA PHE A 68 -13.88 -4.87 -1.80
C PHE A 68 -14.68 -6.15 -2.00
N THR A 69 -15.52 -6.53 -1.04
CA THR A 69 -16.40 -7.71 -1.16
C THR A 69 -17.82 -7.30 -1.51
N MET A 70 -18.39 -6.33 -0.80
CA MET A 70 -19.74 -5.86 -1.09
C MET A 70 -19.80 -4.83 -2.23
N GLN A 71 -18.66 -4.23 -2.61
CA GLN A 71 -18.57 -3.19 -3.66
C GLN A 71 -19.44 -1.94 -3.36
N VAL A 72 -19.69 -1.66 -2.08
CA VAL A 72 -20.54 -0.54 -1.67
C VAL A 72 -19.68 0.71 -1.46
N GLY A 73 -20.04 1.80 -2.13
CA GLY A 73 -19.42 3.12 -1.92
C GLY A 73 -17.92 3.18 -2.26
N ILE A 74 -17.39 2.19 -2.98
CA ILE A 74 -15.95 2.01 -3.18
C ILE A 74 -15.28 3.23 -3.82
N GLU A 75 -15.91 3.83 -4.82
CA GLU A 75 -15.34 5.00 -5.51
C GLU A 75 -15.23 6.21 -4.57
N GLN A 76 -16.29 6.50 -3.82
CA GLN A 76 -16.31 7.62 -2.87
C GLN A 76 -15.27 7.42 -1.77
N ARG A 77 -15.21 6.21 -1.20
CA ARG A 77 -14.28 5.86 -0.12
C ARG A 77 -12.83 5.86 -0.60
N LEU A 78 -12.53 5.28 -1.77
CA LEU A 78 -11.19 5.31 -2.35
C LEU A 78 -10.75 6.73 -2.68
N ASN A 79 -11.61 7.55 -3.29
CA ASN A 79 -11.27 8.94 -3.61
C ASN A 79 -10.97 9.75 -2.34
N TYR A 80 -11.73 9.52 -1.26
CA TYR A 80 -11.46 10.15 0.03
C TYR A 80 -10.09 9.73 0.59
N VAL A 81 -9.77 8.43 0.58
CA VAL A 81 -8.48 7.91 1.04
C VAL A 81 -7.32 8.42 0.18
N ILE A 82 -7.45 8.41 -1.15
CA ILE A 82 -6.44 8.91 -2.09
C ILE A 82 -6.11 10.37 -1.79
N ASN A 83 -7.12 11.20 -1.54
CA ASN A 83 -6.93 12.60 -1.21
C ASN A 83 -6.24 12.77 0.15
N ALA A 84 -6.66 12.02 1.17
CA ALA A 84 -6.05 12.07 2.49
C ALA A 84 -4.57 11.64 2.45
N VAL A 85 -4.26 10.56 1.73
CA VAL A 85 -2.88 10.07 1.54
C VAL A 85 -2.05 11.10 0.79
N TYR A 86 -2.59 11.71 -0.28
CA TYR A 86 -1.87 12.74 -1.03
C TYR A 86 -1.50 13.93 -0.13
N GLN A 87 -2.45 14.46 0.65
CA GLN A 87 -2.19 15.58 1.55
C GLN A 87 -1.12 15.27 2.58
N GLU A 88 -1.06 14.02 3.07
CA GLU A 88 -0.05 13.60 4.04
C GLU A 88 1.35 13.53 3.42
N ILE A 89 1.49 12.98 2.22
CA ILE A 89 2.81 12.64 1.66
C ILE A 89 3.39 13.72 0.74
N VAL A 90 2.60 14.72 0.34
CA VAL A 90 2.97 15.65 -0.75
C VAL A 90 4.24 16.45 -0.47
N MET A 91 4.50 16.79 0.79
CA MET A 91 5.66 17.61 1.18
C MET A 91 6.95 16.81 1.27
N ASP A 92 6.87 15.54 1.68
CA ASP A 92 8.04 14.73 2.02
C ASP A 92 8.42 13.73 0.92
N TYR A 93 7.44 13.23 0.16
CA TYR A 93 7.65 12.15 -0.81
C TYR A 93 7.33 12.55 -2.25
N LEU A 94 6.49 13.56 -2.45
CA LEU A 94 6.13 14.08 -3.78
C LEU A 94 6.75 15.46 -4.02
N SER A 95 6.62 15.94 -5.25
CA SER A 95 6.96 17.29 -5.66
C SER A 95 5.65 18.08 -5.84
N PRO A 96 5.38 19.11 -5.01
CA PRO A 96 4.14 19.90 -5.13
C PRO A 96 3.95 20.57 -6.50
N ALA A 97 5.03 20.76 -7.25
CA ALA A 97 5.01 21.41 -8.56
C ALA A 97 4.65 20.45 -9.71
N SER A 98 4.67 19.13 -9.48
CA SER A 98 4.64 18.17 -10.58
C SER A 98 3.25 17.87 -11.15
N GLY A 99 2.20 18.00 -10.34
CA GLY A 99 0.91 17.36 -10.66
C GLY A 99 1.04 15.84 -10.72
N TYR A 100 -0.05 15.10 -10.44
CA TYR A 100 0.01 13.64 -10.36
C TYR A 100 -1.22 12.98 -10.96
N ASP A 101 -0.97 12.02 -11.84
CA ASP A 101 -1.97 11.03 -12.23
C ASP A 101 -2.00 9.95 -11.15
N THR A 102 -3.20 9.57 -10.71
CA THR A 102 -3.37 8.57 -9.66
C THR A 102 -3.98 7.30 -10.22
N LYS A 103 -3.40 6.14 -9.90
CA LYS A 103 -3.96 4.82 -10.13
C LYS A 103 -3.99 4.05 -8.82
N TYR A 104 -4.86 3.05 -8.74
CA TYR A 104 -4.84 2.12 -7.62
C TYR A 104 -4.96 0.68 -8.11
N GLU A 105 -4.38 -0.23 -7.34
CA GLU A 105 -4.42 -1.66 -7.57
C GLU A 105 -5.22 -2.36 -6.47
N TYR A 106 -6.17 -3.20 -6.88
CA TYR A 106 -7.05 -3.95 -5.98
C TYR A 106 -6.31 -5.00 -5.15
N THR A 107 -6.94 -5.34 -4.04
CA THR A 107 -6.28 -5.57 -2.75
C THR A 107 -5.36 -6.78 -2.61
N TYR A 108 -4.47 -6.65 -1.63
CA TYR A 108 -3.56 -7.68 -1.16
C TYR A 108 -3.91 -8.13 0.26
N LYS A 109 -3.72 -9.43 0.53
CA LYS A 109 -3.45 -9.89 1.89
C LYS A 109 -2.01 -9.56 2.23
N LEU A 110 -1.76 -9.10 3.45
CA LEU A 110 -0.43 -8.79 3.96
C LEU A 110 -0.05 -9.78 5.06
N PHE A 111 1.18 -10.28 5.01
CA PHE A 111 1.77 -11.22 5.95
C PHE A 111 3.12 -10.68 6.44
N LYS A 112 3.43 -10.94 7.71
CA LYS A 112 4.75 -10.74 8.31
C LYS A 112 5.61 -11.97 8.05
N GLU A 113 6.81 -11.74 7.55
CA GLU A 113 7.80 -12.76 7.23
C GLU A 113 9.13 -12.40 7.90
N ASP A 114 10.06 -13.35 7.99
CA ASP A 114 11.37 -13.14 8.64
C ASP A 114 12.18 -11.98 8.03
N TYR A 115 11.92 -11.67 6.76
CA TYR A 115 12.59 -10.61 6.02
C TYR A 115 11.84 -9.26 6.02
N GLY A 116 10.62 -9.21 6.56
CA GLY A 116 9.74 -8.06 6.50
C GLY A 116 8.29 -8.45 6.20
N PHE A 117 7.83 -8.19 4.97
CA PHE A 117 6.44 -8.43 4.61
C PHE A 117 6.22 -9.05 3.24
N LEU A 118 5.15 -9.84 3.14
CA LEU A 118 4.65 -10.39 1.89
C LEU A 118 3.22 -9.91 1.64
N MET A 119 2.99 -9.34 0.46
CA MET A 119 1.66 -8.96 -0.02
C MET A 119 1.27 -9.87 -1.18
N VAL A 120 0.09 -10.49 -1.13
CA VAL A 120 -0.41 -11.39 -2.19
C VAL A 120 -1.82 -11.01 -2.58
N ASN A 121 -2.07 -10.83 -3.87
CA ASN A 121 -3.41 -10.51 -4.37
C ASN A 121 -4.35 -11.72 -4.26
N ALA A 122 -5.66 -11.49 -4.39
CA ALA A 122 -6.67 -12.54 -4.22
C ALA A 122 -6.50 -13.74 -5.18
N SER A 123 -6.00 -13.50 -6.41
CA SER A 123 -5.78 -14.54 -7.42
C SER A 123 -4.41 -15.23 -7.33
N ALA A 124 -3.54 -14.83 -6.40
CA ALA A 124 -2.15 -15.29 -6.29
C ALA A 124 -1.32 -15.15 -7.59
N THR A 125 -1.70 -14.21 -8.46
CA THR A 125 -1.00 -13.89 -9.71
C THR A 125 -0.08 -12.69 -9.57
N LYS A 126 -0.09 -12.03 -8.40
CA LYS A 126 0.83 -10.95 -8.12
C LYS A 126 1.16 -10.91 -6.65
N ALA A 127 2.44 -10.79 -6.36
CA ALA A 127 2.93 -10.58 -5.01
C ALA A 127 3.92 -9.42 -4.96
N TYR A 128 4.03 -8.81 -3.79
CA TYR A 128 5.11 -7.89 -3.44
C TYR A 128 5.83 -8.39 -2.19
N GLN A 129 7.15 -8.42 -2.24
CA GLN A 129 7.99 -8.71 -1.08
C GLN A 129 8.66 -7.40 -0.65
N VAL A 130 8.47 -7.05 0.62
CA VAL A 130 9.09 -5.88 1.26
C VAL A 130 10.18 -6.39 2.20
N ASN A 131 11.42 -6.04 1.90
CA ASN A 131 12.56 -6.33 2.76
C ASN A 131 12.82 -5.14 3.68
N GLU A 132 12.57 -5.30 4.98
CA GLU A 132 12.75 -4.21 5.94
C GLU A 132 14.23 -3.84 6.12
N SER A 133 15.12 -4.82 6.14
CA SER A 133 16.55 -4.59 6.38
C SER A 133 17.23 -3.90 5.20
N LYS A 134 16.81 -4.22 3.98
CA LYS A 134 17.38 -3.65 2.74
C LYS A 134 16.63 -2.41 2.27
N MET A 135 15.45 -2.11 2.83
CA MET A 135 14.55 -1.04 2.37
C MET A 135 14.22 -1.19 0.87
N LEU A 136 13.86 -2.41 0.46
CA LEU A 136 13.54 -2.74 -0.94
C LEU A 136 12.18 -3.42 -1.07
N VAL A 137 11.50 -3.14 -2.19
CA VAL A 137 10.29 -3.84 -2.63
C VAL A 137 10.52 -4.51 -3.98
N LYS A 138 10.04 -5.74 -4.13
CA LYS A 138 10.04 -6.48 -5.40
C LYS A 138 8.64 -6.96 -5.73
N SER A 139 8.18 -6.75 -6.96
CA SER A 139 6.94 -7.34 -7.48
C SER A 139 7.23 -8.60 -8.30
N SER A 140 6.44 -9.66 -8.15
CA SER A 140 6.49 -10.85 -9.00
C SER A 140 5.11 -11.20 -9.57
N LYS A 141 5.09 -11.68 -10.83
CA LYS A 141 3.87 -12.17 -11.54
C LYS A 141 3.50 -13.62 -11.18
N THR A 142 4.43 -14.33 -10.58
CA THR A 142 4.24 -15.68 -10.04
C THR A 142 5.04 -15.70 -8.75
N TRP A 143 4.37 -16.01 -7.65
CA TRP A 143 5.03 -16.10 -6.35
C TRP A 143 5.66 -17.49 -6.21
N GLU A 144 6.96 -17.51 -5.89
CA GLU A 144 7.67 -18.69 -5.41
C GLU A 144 8.32 -18.29 -4.06
N PRO A 145 8.02 -18.98 -2.95
CA PRO A 145 8.64 -18.67 -1.66
C PRO A 145 10.17 -18.84 -1.73
N GLY A 146 10.92 -17.84 -1.22
CA GLY A 146 12.38 -17.94 -1.03
C GLY A 146 13.28 -17.34 -2.11
N THR A 147 12.77 -16.70 -3.16
CA THR A 147 13.58 -16.06 -4.22
C THR A 147 13.62 -14.52 -4.12
N TRP A 148 14.82 -13.96 -3.93
CA TRP A 148 15.12 -12.51 -3.94
C TRP A 148 15.75 -12.07 -5.26
#